data_AF-A0A286D3H8-F1
#
_entry.id   AF-A0A286D3H8-F1
#
_cell.length_a   1.000
_cell.length_b   1.000
_cell.length_c   1.000
_cell.angle_alpha   90.00
_cell.angle_beta   90.00
_cell.angle_gamma   90.00
#
_symmetry.space_group_name_H-M   'P 1'
#
loop_
_entity.id
_entity.type
_entity.pdbx_description
1 polymer ?
#
loop_
_entity_poly.entity_id
_entity_poly.type
_entity_poly.pdbx_seq_one_letter_code
_entity_poly.pdbx_strand_id
1 'polypeptide(L)'
;MFVTTLVLRDVQVPAAPSPWPPAPGWWLLFAAALAVLVALGGWWWLRRRRRRRWQRLFEEACAQPGPVQQIAAISELLRRAARRVDPKADRLQGEDWLRFLDGQTGGFSAGAGRIVLEGGYWRQVVDEGALERFRALARRRFLQLMAGRR
;
A
#
# COMPACT_ATOMS: atom_id res chain seq x y z
N MET A 1 14.68 6.51 -96.85
CA MET A 1 14.30 5.38 -95.97
C MET A 1 15.32 5.35 -94.82
N PHE A 2 15.01 6.04 -93.71
CA PHE A 2 15.88 6.05 -92.53
C PHE A 2 15.11 5.38 -91.40
N VAL A 3 15.50 4.17 -91.05
CA VAL A 3 14.96 3.45 -89.90
C VAL A 3 15.94 3.67 -88.76
N THR A 4 15.68 4.68 -87.94
CA THR A 4 16.42 4.85 -86.69
C THR A 4 15.72 4.01 -85.63
N THR A 5 16.39 2.93 -85.24
CA THR A 5 15.96 1.98 -84.21
C THR A 5 15.73 2.70 -82.89
N LEU A 6 14.52 2.59 -82.34
CA LEU A 6 14.22 3.04 -80.98
C LEU A 6 15.06 2.22 -79.99
N VAL A 7 16.12 2.84 -79.47
CA VAL A 7 16.92 2.26 -78.38
C VAL A 7 16.06 2.23 -77.13
N LEU A 8 15.58 1.04 -76.79
CA LEU A 8 14.80 0.79 -75.58
C LEU A 8 15.69 1.07 -74.37
N ARG A 9 15.41 2.16 -73.65
CA ARG A 9 16.14 2.55 -72.46
C ARG A 9 15.54 1.80 -71.27
N ASP A 10 16.38 1.06 -70.56
CA ASP A 10 16.01 0.22 -69.41
C ASP A 10 15.23 1.03 -68.36
N VAL A 11 14.17 0.42 -67.80
CA VAL A 11 13.25 1.11 -66.90
C VAL A 11 13.93 1.26 -65.54
N GLN A 12 14.30 2.48 -65.17
CA GLN A 12 14.87 2.75 -63.85
C GLN A 12 13.77 2.58 -62.80
N VAL A 13 13.79 1.45 -62.10
CA VAL A 13 12.92 1.23 -60.93
C VAL A 13 13.39 2.18 -59.83
N PRO A 14 12.54 3.07 -59.29
CA PRO A 14 12.96 3.95 -58.22
C PRO A 14 13.39 3.11 -57.01
N ALA A 15 14.48 3.53 -56.36
CA ALA A 15 14.93 2.92 -55.12
C ALA A 15 13.77 2.85 -54.12
N ALA A 16 13.62 1.71 -53.44
CA ALA A 16 12.52 1.47 -52.52
C ALA A 16 12.36 2.66 -51.55
N PRO A 17 11.12 3.12 -51.28
CA PRO A 17 10.92 4.26 -50.40
C PRO A 17 11.55 3.96 -49.05
N SER A 18 12.47 4.83 -48.63
CA SER A 18 13.05 4.78 -47.29
C SER A 18 11.91 4.82 -46.27
N PRO A 19 11.87 3.93 -45.26
CA PRO A 19 10.80 3.87 -44.27
C PRO A 19 10.84 5.03 -43.25
N TRP A 20 11.10 6.26 -43.71
CA TRP A 20 11.40 7.41 -42.87
C TRP A 20 10.48 8.61 -43.17
N PRO A 21 9.99 9.33 -42.14
CA PRO A 21 10.08 9.05 -40.72
C PRO A 21 8.90 8.16 -40.26
N PRO A 22 9.03 7.45 -39.13
CA PRO A 22 7.85 6.96 -38.43
C PRO A 22 6.91 8.15 -38.24
N ALA A 23 5.66 8.01 -38.71
CA ALA A 23 4.69 9.08 -38.64
C ALA A 23 4.69 9.69 -37.22
N PRO A 24 4.66 11.04 -37.08
CA PRO A 24 4.87 11.71 -35.80
C PRO A 24 3.95 11.24 -34.66
N GLY A 25 2.84 10.56 -34.98
CA GLY A 25 1.95 9.91 -34.02
C GLY A 25 2.59 8.81 -33.16
N TRP A 26 3.70 8.19 -33.59
CA TRP A 26 4.41 7.21 -32.74
C TRP A 26 5.06 7.88 -31.52
N TRP A 27 5.53 9.11 -31.66
CA TRP A 27 6.06 9.88 -30.53
C TRP A 27 4.98 10.14 -29.48
N LEU A 28 3.74 10.39 -29.91
CA LEU A 28 2.59 10.52 -29.00
C LEU A 28 2.30 9.20 -28.28
N LEU A 29 2.39 8.06 -28.96
CA LEU A 29 2.25 6.74 -28.33
C LEU A 29 3.35 6.46 -27.31
N PHE A 30 4.61 6.74 -27.64
CA PHE A 30 5.73 6.60 -26.71
C PHE A 30 5.59 7.55 -25.50
N ALA A 31 5.20 8.80 -25.73
CA ALA A 31 4.97 9.75 -24.65
C ALA A 31 3.81 9.31 -23.74
N ALA A 32 2.72 8.82 -24.31
CA ALA A 32 1.59 8.27 -23.56
C ALA A 32 1.99 7.02 -22.76
N ALA A 33 2.71 6.09 -23.38
CA ALA A 33 3.21 4.88 -22.71
C ALA A 33 4.16 5.24 -21.55
N LEU A 34 5.07 6.19 -21.77
CA LEU A 34 5.97 6.67 -20.72
C LEU A 34 5.20 7.34 -19.58
N ALA A 35 4.22 8.19 -19.89
CA ALA A 35 3.38 8.84 -18.89
C ALA A 35 2.63 7.82 -18.03
N VAL A 36 2.08 6.76 -18.64
CA VAL A 36 1.41 5.66 -17.93
C VAL A 36 2.40 4.91 -17.03
N LEU A 37 3.60 4.60 -17.52
CA LEU A 37 4.65 3.93 -16.72
C LEU A 37 5.07 4.78 -15.51
N VAL A 38 5.26 6.09 -15.71
CA VAL A 38 5.61 7.03 -14.63
C VAL A 38 4.46 7.14 -13.63
N ALA A 39 3.21 7.22 -14.10
CA ALA A 39 2.04 7.28 -13.23
C ALA A 39 1.88 6.01 -12.39
N LEU A 40 2.03 4.83 -13.00
CA LEU A 40 1.99 3.53 -12.32
C LEU A 40 3.15 3.39 -11.31
N GLY A 41 4.37 3.72 -11.73
CA GLY A 41 5.55 3.69 -10.87
C GLY A 41 5.44 4.64 -9.68
N GLY A 42 4.98 5.86 -9.93
CA GLY A 42 4.71 6.87 -8.91
C GLY A 42 3.63 6.42 -7.93
N TRP A 43 2.50 5.91 -8.44
CA TRP A 43 1.41 5.40 -7.61
C TRP A 43 1.87 4.22 -6.73
N TRP A 44 2.61 3.27 -7.29
CA TRP A 44 3.18 2.16 -6.54
C TRP A 44 4.17 2.63 -5.48
N TRP A 45 5.04 3.58 -5.81
CA TRP A 45 5.99 4.16 -4.88
C TRP A 45 5.30 4.90 -3.74
N LEU A 46 4.29 5.73 -4.02
CA LEU A 46 3.48 6.39 -3.01
C LEU A 46 2.80 5.37 -2.09
N ARG A 47 2.22 4.32 -2.66
CA ARG A 47 1.56 3.25 -1.90
C ARG A 47 2.54 2.53 -0.98
N ARG A 48 3.75 2.25 -1.48
CA ARG A 48 4.83 1.63 -0.69
C ARG A 48 5.35 2.56 0.41
N ARG A 49 5.53 3.85 0.10
CA ARG A 49 5.97 4.88 1.06
C ARG A 49 4.94 5.10 2.16
N ARG A 50 3.64 5.10 1.84
CA ARG A 50 2.55 5.15 2.83
C ARG A 50 2.58 3.95 3.76
N ARG A 51 2.72 2.73 3.22
CA ARG A 51 2.87 1.51 4.05
C ARG A 51 4.08 1.57 4.97
N ARG A 52 5.25 2.00 4.46
CA ARG A 52 6.46 2.19 5.27
C ARG A 52 6.25 3.21 6.40
N ARG A 53 5.56 4.32 6.12
CA ARG A 53 5.25 5.33 7.14
C ARG A 53 4.37 4.75 8.25
N TRP A 54 3.36 3.95 7.90
CA TRP A 54 2.50 3.31 8.91
C TRP A 54 3.25 2.26 9.73
N GLN A 55 4.16 1.51 9.10
CA GLN A 55 5.02 0.57 9.83
C GLN A 55 5.91 1.30 10.84
N ARG A 56 6.53 2.42 10.44
CA ARG A 56 7.34 3.25 11.36
C ARG A 56 6.54 3.78 12.55
N LEU A 57 5.33 4.29 12.32
CA LEU A 57 4.46 4.74 13.41
C LEU A 57 4.13 3.62 14.42
N PHE A 58 3.98 2.40 13.93
CA PHE A 58 3.75 1.25 14.80
C PHE A 58 5.03 0.84 15.55
N GLU A 59 6.19 0.85 14.87
CA GLU A 59 7.49 0.59 15.49
C GLU A 59 7.82 1.62 16.58
N GLU A 60 7.51 2.90 16.36
CA GLU A 60 7.62 3.96 17.37
C GLU A 60 6.75 3.68 18.60
N ALA A 61 5.55 3.12 18.43
CA ALA A 61 4.70 2.71 19.55
C ALA A 61 5.27 1.49 20.30
N CYS A 62 5.92 0.56 19.61
CA CYS A 62 6.63 -0.56 20.22
C CYS A 62 7.92 -0.15 20.93
N ALA A 63 8.53 0.98 20.56
CA ALA A 63 9.78 1.47 21.14
C ALA A 63 9.60 2.13 22.52
N GLN A 64 8.38 2.22 23.04
CA GLN A 64 8.11 2.82 24.35
C GLN A 64 8.80 2.04 25.49
N PRO A 65 9.28 2.73 26.54
CA PRO A 65 10.02 2.09 27.62
C PRO A 65 9.07 1.29 28.53
N GLY A 66 9.01 -0.01 28.29
CA GLY A 66 8.30 -0.98 29.12
C GLY A 66 6.95 -1.45 28.54
N PRO A 67 6.51 -2.67 28.95
CA PRO A 67 5.42 -3.39 28.31
C PRO A 67 4.08 -2.63 28.39
N VAL A 68 3.78 -2.02 29.53
CA VAL A 68 2.52 -1.28 29.75
C VAL A 68 2.43 -0.04 28.85
N GLN A 69 3.52 0.71 28.73
CA GLN A 69 3.55 1.94 27.94
C GLN A 69 3.41 1.63 26.45
N GLN A 70 4.00 0.53 25.99
CA GLN A 70 3.83 0.05 24.63
C GLN A 70 2.39 -0.40 24.35
N ILE A 71 1.77 -1.16 25.25
CA ILE A 71 0.37 -1.58 25.09
C ILE A 71 -0.55 -0.35 25.01
N ALA A 72 -0.33 0.65 25.87
CA ALA A 72 -1.08 1.90 25.84
C ALA A 72 -0.89 2.67 24.52
N ALA A 73 0.36 2.83 24.07
CA ALA A 73 0.68 3.51 22.82
C ALA A 73 0.08 2.81 21.59
N ILE A 74 0.18 1.48 21.53
CA ILE A 74 -0.41 0.66 20.48
C ILE A 74 -1.94 0.78 20.51
N SER A 75 -2.56 0.74 21.69
CA SER A 75 -4.01 0.87 21.87
C SER A 75 -4.53 2.22 21.41
N GLU A 76 -3.82 3.31 21.75
CA GLU A 76 -4.16 4.65 21.29
C GLU A 76 -4.03 4.78 19.77
N LEU A 77 -2.97 4.20 19.20
CA LEU A 77 -2.73 4.17 17.76
C LEU A 77 -3.82 3.39 17.01
N LEU A 78 -4.27 2.24 17.56
CA LEU A 78 -5.44 1.51 17.04
C LEU A 78 -6.72 2.34 17.13
N ARG A 79 -6.95 3.08 18.22
CA ARG A 79 -8.14 3.94 18.38
C ARG A 79 -8.14 5.09 17.37
N ARG A 80 -6.98 5.71 17.13
CA ARG A 80 -6.79 6.72 16.08
C ARG A 80 -7.04 6.15 14.68
N ALA A 81 -6.62 4.90 14.41
CA ALA A 81 -6.88 4.24 13.14
C ALA A 81 -8.35 3.86 12.95
N ALA A 82 -9.00 3.35 14.00
CA ALA A 82 -10.42 3.01 14.01
C ALA A 82 -11.29 4.22 13.70
N ARG A 83 -11.02 5.37 14.32
CA ARG A 83 -11.72 6.64 14.05
C ARG A 83 -11.65 7.10 12.59
N ARG A 84 -10.61 6.70 11.85
CA ARG A 84 -10.50 7.03 10.41
C ARG A 84 -11.41 6.17 9.54
N VAL A 85 -11.82 5.00 10.03
CA VAL A 85 -12.68 4.06 9.32
C VAL A 85 -14.14 4.24 9.74
N ASP A 86 -14.38 4.35 11.05
CA ASP A 86 -15.71 4.56 11.62
C ASP A 86 -15.67 5.63 12.73
N PRO A 87 -16.32 6.79 12.55
CA PRO A 87 -16.43 7.81 13.59
C PRO A 87 -17.11 7.32 14.88
N LYS A 88 -17.98 6.30 14.80
CA LYS A 88 -18.69 5.73 15.95
C LYS A 88 -17.78 4.85 16.81
N ALA A 89 -16.62 4.42 16.29
CA ALA A 89 -15.67 3.59 17.01
C ALA A 89 -15.14 4.25 18.30
N ASP A 90 -15.21 5.58 18.41
CA ASP A 90 -14.75 6.30 19.61
C ASP A 90 -15.62 6.00 20.84
N ARG A 91 -16.90 5.67 20.63
CA ARG A 91 -17.88 5.34 21.68
C ARG A 91 -17.74 3.90 22.19
N LEU A 92 -17.01 3.04 21.47
CA LEU A 92 -16.83 1.64 21.84
C LEU A 92 -15.84 1.53 23.01
N GLN A 93 -16.21 0.74 24.01
CA GLN A 93 -15.41 0.46 25.19
C GLN A 93 -15.49 -1.02 25.54
N GLY A 94 -14.55 -1.52 26.34
CA GLY A 94 -14.63 -2.90 26.84
C GLY A 94 -14.65 -3.95 25.72
N GLU A 95 -15.48 -4.96 25.90
CA GLU A 95 -15.64 -6.06 24.95
C GLU A 95 -16.16 -5.60 23.58
N ASP A 96 -16.98 -4.54 23.50
CA ASP A 96 -17.46 -4.01 22.23
C ASP A 96 -16.34 -3.40 21.39
N TRP A 97 -15.33 -2.81 22.06
CA TRP A 97 -14.11 -2.36 21.40
C TRP A 97 -13.29 -3.52 20.85
N LEU A 98 -13.11 -4.59 21.63
CA LEU A 98 -12.39 -5.78 21.15
C LEU A 98 -13.11 -6.45 19.98
N ARG A 99 -14.44 -6.55 20.03
CA ARG A 99 -15.26 -7.11 18.94
C ARG A 99 -15.15 -6.29 17.65
N PHE A 100 -15.07 -4.97 17.76
CA PHE A 100 -14.79 -4.12 16.61
C PHE A 100 -13.37 -4.35 16.05
N LEU A 101 -12.38 -4.55 16.94
CA LEU A 101 -11.02 -4.84 16.54
C LEU A 101 -10.83 -6.22 15.92
N ASP A 102 -11.64 -7.22 16.29
CA ASP A 102 -11.59 -8.55 15.68
C ASP A 102 -11.83 -8.51 14.17
N GLY A 103 -12.80 -7.69 13.73
CA GLY A 103 -13.22 -7.63 12.34
C GLY A 103 -13.46 -9.03 11.78
N GLN A 104 -12.81 -9.36 10.66
CA GLN A 104 -12.88 -10.69 10.03
C GLN A 104 -11.84 -11.69 10.54
N THR A 105 -10.84 -11.24 11.32
CA THR A 105 -9.65 -12.04 11.65
C THR A 105 -9.73 -12.64 13.05
N GLY A 106 -10.49 -12.04 13.95
CA GLY A 106 -10.57 -12.46 15.35
C GLY A 106 -9.27 -12.25 16.13
N GLY A 107 -9.25 -12.73 17.38
CA GLY A 107 -8.07 -12.80 18.25
C GLY A 107 -7.91 -11.64 19.24
N PHE A 108 -8.69 -10.56 19.11
CA PHE A 108 -8.77 -9.50 20.11
C PHE A 108 -9.69 -9.85 21.26
N SER A 109 -10.95 -10.23 21.00
CA SER A 109 -11.91 -10.59 22.08
C SER A 109 -11.61 -11.93 22.75
N ALA A 110 -11.13 -12.91 21.97
CA ALA A 110 -10.91 -14.29 22.42
C ALA A 110 -9.43 -14.66 22.64
N GLY A 111 -8.49 -13.70 22.54
CA GLY A 111 -7.06 -14.00 22.50
C GLY A 111 -6.16 -12.91 23.07
N ALA A 112 -4.98 -12.74 22.46
CA ALA A 112 -3.93 -11.86 22.95
C ALA A 112 -4.33 -10.37 23.03
N GLY A 113 -5.43 -9.95 22.37
CA GLY A 113 -5.92 -8.57 22.47
C GLY A 113 -6.68 -8.23 23.76
N ARG A 114 -7.06 -9.22 24.58
CA ARG A 114 -7.71 -8.98 25.89
C ARG A 114 -6.82 -8.17 26.84
N ILE A 115 -5.50 -8.23 26.65
CA ILE A 115 -4.51 -7.46 27.40
C ILE A 115 -4.76 -5.94 27.35
N VAL A 116 -5.48 -5.46 26.32
CA VAL A 116 -5.86 -4.04 26.17
C VAL A 116 -6.93 -3.62 27.18
N LEU A 117 -7.86 -4.50 27.53
CA LEU A 117 -8.90 -4.22 28.54
C LEU A 117 -8.35 -4.34 29.96
N GLU A 118 -7.39 -5.23 30.12
CA GLU A 118 -6.77 -5.58 31.40
C GLU A 118 -5.65 -4.60 31.82
N GLY A 119 -5.28 -3.65 30.95
CA GLY A 119 -4.13 -2.75 31.10
C GLY A 119 -4.11 -1.84 32.34
N GLY A 120 -5.19 -1.78 33.12
CA GLY A 120 -5.21 -1.13 34.43
C GLY A 120 -4.78 -2.03 35.59
N TYR A 121 -5.08 -3.33 35.53
CA TYR A 121 -4.97 -4.26 36.67
C TYR A 121 -3.67 -5.10 36.64
N TRP A 122 -3.12 -5.41 35.47
CA TRP A 122 -1.98 -6.33 35.33
C TRP A 122 -0.62 -5.62 35.18
N ARG A 123 -0.37 -4.65 36.06
CA ARG A 123 0.76 -3.70 35.99
C ARG A 123 2.17 -4.34 36.04
N GLN A 124 2.30 -5.65 36.34
CA GLN A 124 3.60 -6.32 36.52
C GLN A 124 3.74 -7.74 35.90
N VAL A 125 2.68 -8.36 35.37
CA VAL A 125 2.72 -9.78 34.90
C VAL A 125 2.33 -9.88 33.44
N VAL A 126 2.94 -9.06 32.58
CA VAL A 126 2.84 -9.29 31.14
C VAL A 126 4.01 -10.16 30.73
N ASP A 127 3.71 -11.43 30.44
CA ASP A 127 4.65 -12.34 29.79
C ASP A 127 5.13 -11.72 28.46
N GLU A 128 6.43 -11.75 28.21
CA GLU A 128 7.03 -11.19 27.00
C GLU A 128 6.48 -11.90 25.74
N GLY A 129 6.17 -13.20 25.84
CA GLY A 129 5.50 -13.94 24.78
C GLY A 129 4.07 -13.45 24.50
N ALA A 130 3.32 -13.07 25.54
CA ALA A 130 1.98 -12.50 25.38
C ALA A 130 2.03 -11.11 24.72
N LEU A 131 3.01 -10.29 25.09
CA LEU A 131 3.23 -8.99 24.47
C LEU A 131 3.58 -9.11 22.98
N GLU A 132 4.45 -10.04 22.60
CA GLU A 132 4.78 -10.29 21.19
C GLU A 132 3.57 -10.74 20.36
N ARG A 133 2.75 -11.66 20.90
CA ARG A 133 1.50 -12.08 20.25
C ARG A 133 0.53 -10.91 20.06
N PHE A 134 0.42 -10.05 21.07
CA PHE A 134 -0.37 -8.83 20.99
C PHE A 134 0.17 -7.86 19.93
N ARG A 135 1.49 -7.57 19.93
CA ARG A 135 2.14 -6.69 18.95
C ARG A 135 1.90 -7.19 17.53
N ALA A 136 2.06 -8.49 17.28
CA ALA A 136 1.84 -9.09 15.98
C ALA A 136 0.38 -8.94 15.50
N LEU A 137 -0.58 -9.20 16.39
CA LEU A 137 -2.01 -9.05 16.12
C LEU A 137 -2.38 -7.58 15.85
N ALA A 138 -1.93 -6.66 16.72
CA ALA A 138 -2.15 -5.23 16.61
C ALA A 138 -1.56 -4.63 15.33
N ARG A 139 -0.35 -5.05 14.94
CA ARG A 139 0.29 -4.61 13.70
C ARG A 139 -0.54 -4.96 12.48
N ARG A 140 -1.02 -6.21 12.41
CA ARG A 140 -1.86 -6.69 11.30
C ARG A 140 -3.14 -5.87 11.21
N ARG A 141 -3.84 -5.70 12.34
CA ARG A 141 -5.12 -4.97 12.37
C ARG A 141 -4.95 -3.48 12.06
N PHE A 142 -3.93 -2.82 12.61
CA PHE A 142 -3.61 -1.42 12.29
C PHE A 142 -3.36 -1.21 10.81
N LEU A 143 -2.55 -2.07 10.18
CA LEU A 143 -2.28 -1.99 8.75
C LEU A 143 -3.53 -2.25 7.90
N GLN A 144 -4.43 -3.15 8.32
CA GLN A 144 -5.73 -3.34 7.67
C GLN A 144 -6.60 -2.09 7.76
N LEU A 145 -6.75 -1.49 8.95
CA LEU A 145 -7.54 -0.27 9.15
C LEU A 145 -6.99 0.90 8.32
N MET A 146 -5.66 1.03 8.23
CA MET A 146 -5.02 2.08 7.45
C MET A 146 -5.06 1.83 5.93
N ALA A 147 -5.03 0.56 5.51
CA ALA A 147 -5.13 0.16 4.10
C ALA A 147 -6.58 0.14 3.59
N GLY A 148 -7.56 -0.04 4.48
CA GLY A 148 -9.00 -0.15 4.21
C GLY A 148 -9.66 1.16 3.77
N ARG A 149 -8.89 2.15 3.33
CA ARG A 149 -9.42 3.31 2.63
C ARG A 149 -9.90 2.84 1.24
N ARG A 150 -11.17 2.45 1.16
CA ARG A 150 -11.94 2.34 -0.08
C ARG A 150 -13.18 3.17 0.07
#